data_AF-A0A9E3K654-F1
#
_entry.id   AF-A0A9E3K654-F1
#
_cell.length_a   1.000
_cell.length_b   1.000
_cell.length_c   1.000
_cell.angle_alpha   90.00
_cell.angle_beta   90.00
_cell.angle_gamma   90.00
#
_symmetry.space_group_name_H-M   'P 1'
#
loop_
_entity.id
_entity.type
_entity.pdbx_description
1 polymer ?
#
loop_
_entity_poly.entity_id
_entity_poly.type
_entity_poly.pdbx_seq_one_letter_code
_entity_poly.pdbx_strand_id
1 'polypeptide(L)'
;MSARPCARLRMVLVLVLALSGCSRSEGPGHGAHVFKPCASCHQIGPNARGGFGPQLNGLFGRRAGTTPDFAYSDAMKASRI
;
A
#
# COMPACT_ATOMS: atom_id res chain seq x y z
N MET A 1 29.80 -27.91 -36.71
CA MET A 1 28.39 -27.46 -36.52
C MET A 1 28.23 -26.89 -35.12
N SER A 2 28.65 -25.63 -34.90
CA SER A 2 28.53 -24.96 -33.58
C SER A 2 27.85 -23.62 -33.81
N ALA A 3 26.52 -23.64 -33.78
CA ALA A 3 25.72 -22.44 -33.93
C ALA A 3 25.21 -21.97 -32.56
N ARG A 4 25.79 -20.85 -32.11
CA ARG A 4 25.08 -19.75 -31.42
C ARG A 4 24.60 -20.00 -29.96
N PRO A 5 25.49 -20.21 -28.98
CA PRO A 5 25.13 -19.99 -27.57
C PRO A 5 24.82 -18.51 -27.26
N CYS A 6 25.39 -17.57 -28.04
CA CYS A 6 25.24 -16.12 -27.82
C CYS A 6 23.85 -15.56 -28.21
N ALA A 7 23.13 -16.21 -29.15
CA ALA A 7 21.79 -15.77 -29.58
C ALA A 7 20.70 -16.20 -28.58
N ARG A 8 20.86 -17.37 -27.95
CA ARG A 8 19.92 -17.89 -26.95
C ARG A 8 19.93 -17.06 -25.67
N LEU A 9 21.10 -16.61 -25.24
CA LEU A 9 21.26 -15.77 -24.05
C LEU A 9 20.65 -14.37 -24.21
N ARG A 10 20.77 -13.78 -25.40
CA ARG A 10 20.17 -12.46 -25.73
C ARG A 10 18.64 -12.52 -25.79
N MET A 11 18.07 -13.62 -26.29
CA MET A 11 16.63 -13.81 -26.37
C MET A 11 15.99 -14.02 -25.00
N VAL A 12 16.64 -14.76 -24.10
CA VAL A 12 16.19 -14.94 -22.71
C VAL A 12 16.20 -13.62 -21.95
N LEU A 13 17.23 -12.80 -22.14
CA LEU A 13 17.33 -11.48 -21.49
C LEU A 13 16.20 -10.53 -21.92
N VAL A 14 15.88 -10.47 -23.22
CA VAL A 14 14.78 -9.65 -23.75
C VAL A 14 13.42 -10.12 -23.23
N LEU A 15 13.22 -11.44 -23.07
CA LEU A 15 12.00 -11.99 -22.51
C LEU A 15 11.83 -11.61 -21.04
N VAL A 16 12.88 -11.68 -20.22
CA VAL A 16 12.81 -11.33 -18.79
C VAL A 16 12.47 -9.85 -18.58
N LEU A 17 13.02 -8.95 -19.41
CA LEU A 17 12.72 -7.51 -19.37
C LEU A 17 11.26 -7.19 -19.75
N ALA A 18 10.61 -7.99 -20.60
CA ALA A 18 9.23 -7.76 -21.02
C ALA A 18 8.18 -8.12 -19.94
N LEU A 19 8.52 -8.97 -18.96
CA LEU A 19 7.60 -9.39 -17.91
C LEU A 19 7.52 -8.43 -16.71
N SER A 20 8.40 -7.43 -16.61
CA SER A 20 8.47 -6.52 -15.46
C SER A 20 7.48 -5.34 -15.51
N GLY A 21 6.65 -5.23 -16.54
CA GLY A 21 5.85 -4.02 -16.83
C GLY A 21 4.43 -3.92 -16.24
N CYS A 22 3.95 -4.89 -15.44
CA CYS A 22 2.56 -4.87 -14.95
C CYS A 22 2.44 -4.25 -13.54
N SER A 23 2.69 -2.94 -13.40
CA SER A 23 2.25 -2.20 -12.23
C SER A 23 0.82 -1.72 -12.44
N ARG A 24 -0.17 -2.50 -11.99
CA ARG A 24 -1.57 -2.07 -11.94
C ARG A 24 -1.74 -1.14 -10.73
N SER A 25 -1.68 0.18 -10.94
CA SER A 25 -2.22 1.09 -9.93
C SER A 25 -3.74 0.98 -10.02
N GLU A 26 -4.34 0.26 -9.09
CA GLU A 26 -5.77 0.15 -9.02
C GLU A 26 -6.33 1.49 -8.53
N GLY A 27 -7.09 2.18 -9.40
CA GLY A 27 -7.59 3.52 -9.11
C GLY A 27 -8.52 3.58 -7.88
N PRO A 28 -9.01 4.78 -7.51
CA PRO A 28 -9.75 5.02 -6.27
C PRO A 28 -10.92 4.05 -5.97
N GLY A 29 -11.57 3.50 -7.00
CA GLY A 29 -12.64 2.51 -6.86
C GLY A 29 -12.20 1.18 -6.23
N HIS A 30 -10.98 0.72 -6.48
CA HIS A 30 -10.46 -0.49 -5.82
C HIS A 30 -10.12 -0.22 -4.35
N GLY A 31 -9.61 0.98 -4.03
CA GLY A 31 -9.33 1.38 -2.65
C GLY A 31 -10.56 1.30 -1.74
N ALA A 32 -11.73 1.73 -2.23
CA ALA A 32 -12.99 1.59 -1.50
C ALA A 32 -13.37 0.13 -1.21
N HIS A 33 -13.08 -0.78 -2.15
CA HIS A 33 -13.30 -2.22 -1.94
C HIS A 33 -12.36 -2.80 -0.89
N VAL A 34 -11.07 -2.44 -0.95
CA VAL A 34 -10.04 -2.87 0.00
C VAL A 34 -10.30 -2.34 1.41
N PHE A 35 -10.95 -1.18 1.54
CA PHE A 35 -11.26 -0.58 2.85
C PHE A 35 -12.38 -1.31 3.61
N LYS A 36 -13.20 -2.13 2.97
CA LYS A 36 -14.33 -2.86 3.61
C LYS A 36 -13.95 -3.57 4.93
N PRO A 37 -12.89 -4.39 5.02
CA PRO A 37 -12.47 -4.98 6.29
C PRO A 37 -12.02 -3.96 7.33
N CYS A 38 -11.37 -2.87 6.91
CA CYS A 38 -10.87 -1.82 7.80
C CYS A 38 -12.01 -0.99 8.41
N ALA A 39 -13.12 -0.86 7.70
CA ALA A 39 -14.30 -0.08 8.10
C ALA A 39 -14.97 -0.60 9.39
N SER A 40 -14.66 -1.83 9.80
CA SER A 40 -15.09 -2.37 11.10
C SER A 40 -14.51 -1.60 12.29
N CYS A 41 -13.29 -1.07 12.14
CA CYS A 41 -12.57 -0.38 13.21
C CYS A 41 -12.34 1.10 12.93
N HIS A 42 -12.23 1.48 11.65
CA HIS A 42 -11.79 2.80 11.21
C HIS A 42 -12.83 3.53 10.38
N GLN A 43 -12.79 4.85 10.43
CA GLN A 43 -13.68 5.73 9.67
C GLN A 43 -12.89 6.68 8.77
N ILE A 44 -13.47 7.00 7.61
CA ILE A 44 -12.98 7.99 6.63
C ILE A 44 -14.18 8.81 6.18
N GLY A 45 -13.99 10.12 6.01
CA GLY A 45 -15.02 11.07 5.59
C GLY A 45 -15.19 12.25 6.54
N PRO A 46 -16.07 13.22 6.20
CA PRO A 46 -16.20 14.50 6.90
C PRO A 46 -16.60 14.37 8.38
N ASN A 47 -17.31 13.30 8.75
CA ASN A 47 -17.78 13.06 10.11
C ASN A 47 -17.04 11.89 10.80
N ALA A 48 -15.90 11.47 10.25
CA ALA A 48 -15.14 10.36 10.80
C ALA A 48 -14.60 10.71 12.20
N ARG A 49 -14.83 9.81 13.15
CA ARG A 49 -14.35 9.94 14.53
C ARG A 49 -13.72 8.65 15.00
N GLY A 50 -12.81 8.76 15.97
CA GLY A 50 -12.22 7.60 16.63
C GLY A 50 -13.27 6.76 17.36
N GLY A 51 -13.03 5.45 17.38
CA GLY A 51 -13.86 4.45 18.05
C GLY A 51 -13.01 3.26 18.45
N PHE A 52 -13.22 2.10 17.81
CA PHE A 52 -12.32 0.96 17.95
C PHE A 52 -10.91 1.25 17.43
N GLY A 53 -10.80 2.09 16.40
CA GLY A 53 -9.54 2.66 15.92
C GLY A 53 -9.67 4.16 15.64
N PRO A 54 -8.55 4.83 15.35
CA PRO A 54 -8.53 6.24 14.92
C PRO A 54 -9.19 6.43 13.55
N GLN A 55 -9.61 7.66 13.24
CA GLN A 55 -9.97 8.04 11.88
C GLN A 55 -8.75 8.07 10.94
N LEU A 56 -8.97 7.81 9.64
CA LEU A 56 -7.91 7.70 8.63
C LEU A 56 -7.93 8.80 7.53
N ASN A 57 -8.66 9.91 7.72
CA ASN A 57 -8.55 11.10 6.89
C ASN A 57 -7.15 11.71 6.98
N GLY A 58 -6.51 12.01 5.85
CA GLY A 58 -5.16 12.59 5.87
C GLY A 58 -4.12 11.65 6.50
N LEU A 59 -4.25 10.34 6.26
CA LEU A 59 -3.33 9.32 6.78
C LEU A 59 -1.93 9.41 6.15
N PHE A 60 -1.86 9.65 4.84
CA PHE A 60 -0.58 9.68 4.12
C PHE A 60 0.25 10.89 4.55
N GLY A 61 1.50 10.65 4.98
CA GLY A 61 2.40 11.67 5.48
C GLY A 61 2.15 12.10 6.94
N ARG A 62 1.12 11.56 7.60
CA ARG A 62 0.86 11.82 9.02
C ARG A 62 1.70 10.89 9.89
N ARG A 63 2.40 11.47 10.87
CA ARG A 63 3.14 10.73 11.89
C ARG A 63 2.20 9.77 12.65
N ALA A 64 2.62 8.53 12.83
CA ALA A 64 1.81 7.53 13.50
C ALA A 64 1.59 7.85 14.98
N GLY A 65 0.43 7.43 15.50
CA GLY A 65 0.09 7.59 16.92
C GLY A 65 -0.12 9.04 17.37
N THR A 66 -0.45 9.96 16.45
CA THR A 66 -0.54 11.39 16.76
C THR A 66 -1.94 12.00 16.72
N THR A 67 -2.94 11.26 16.22
CA THR A 67 -4.29 11.84 16.17
C THR A 67 -4.90 11.91 17.57
N PRO A 68 -5.59 13.00 17.92
CA PRO A 68 -6.14 13.20 19.27
C PRO A 68 -7.42 12.40 19.53
N ASP A 69 -8.00 11.77 18.50
CA ASP A 69 -9.27 11.06 18.56
C ASP A 69 -9.15 9.61 19.07
N PHE A 70 -7.93 9.13 19.37
CA PHE A 70 -7.70 7.76 19.78
C PHE A 70 -6.59 7.62 20.82
N ALA A 71 -6.77 6.69 21.77
CA ALA A 71 -5.79 6.37 22.79
C ALA A 71 -4.80 5.32 22.28
N TYR A 72 -3.67 5.78 21.75
CA TYR A 72 -2.62 4.90 21.23
C TYR A 72 -1.78 4.24 22.32
N SER A 73 -1.29 3.03 22.01
CA SER A 73 -0.25 2.37 22.80
C SER A 73 1.07 3.18 22.79
N ASP A 74 1.89 2.97 23.81
CA ASP A 74 3.21 3.62 23.90
C ASP A 74 4.11 3.26 22.72
N ALA A 75 4.03 2.01 22.25
CA ALA A 75 4.74 1.55 21.06
C ALA A 75 4.37 2.36 19.81
N MET A 76 3.07 2.62 19.58
CA MET A 76 2.64 3.41 18.41
C MET A 76 3.08 4.88 18.52
N LYS A 77 2.98 5.49 19.70
CA LYS A 77 3.47 6.86 19.94
C LYS A 77 4.98 6.99 19.72
N ALA A 78 5.73 5.92 19.98
CA ALA A 78 7.19 5.86 19.84
C ALA A 78 7.68 5.34 18.47
N SER A 79 6.79 4.95 17.56
CA SER A 79 7.13 4.24 16.32
C SER A 79 7.97 5.04 15.31
N ARG A 80 8.02 6.38 15.42
CA ARG A 80 8.83 7.30 14.59
C ARG A 80 8.61 7.16 13.07
N ILE A 81 7.44 6.66 12.69
CA ILE A 81 6.91 6.67 11.31
C ILE A 81 5.89 7.78 11.14
#